data_AF-A0A919U256-F1
#
_entry.id   AF-A0A919U256-F1
#
_cell.length_a   1.000
_cell.length_b   1.000
_cell.length_c   1.000
_cell.angle_alpha   90.00
_cell.angle_beta   90.00
_cell.angle_gamma   90.00
#
_symmetry.space_group_name_H-M   'P 1'
#
loop_
_entity.id
_entity.type
_entity.pdbx_description
1 polymer ?
#
loop_
_entity_poly.entity_id
_entity_poly.type
_entity_poly.pdbx_seq_one_letter_code
_entity_poly.pdbx_strand_id
1 'polypeptide(L)' 'MEPVTVQRRASATGVIVEAGQKVALGRINAGTTVTVRASQTTLAIDLPDRDTTIVRRTNDHAVRSLKGQRPRRA' A
#
# COMPACT_ATOMS: atom_id res chain seq x y z
N MET A 1 -16.12 8.32 -7.40
CA MET A 1 -14.75 8.72 -7.03
C MET A 1 -13.82 7.61 -7.49
N GLU A 2 -12.91 7.91 -8.42
CA GLU A 2 -11.98 6.91 -8.97
C GLU A 2 -10.93 6.48 -7.93
N PRO A 3 -10.47 5.22 -7.98
CA PRO A 3 -9.44 4.73 -7.07
C PRO A 3 -8.13 5.49 -7.28
N VAL A 4 -7.57 6.03 -6.21
CA VAL A 4 -6.25 6.67 -6.25
C VAL A 4 -5.19 5.59 -6.20
N THR A 5 -4.28 5.57 -7.19
CA THR A 5 -3.16 4.61 -7.22
C THR A 5 -1.91 5.24 -6.63
N VAL A 6 -1.28 4.56 -5.67
CA VAL A 6 -0.04 4.99 -5.02
C VAL A 6 0.91 3.82 -4.82
N GLN A 7 2.21 4.08 -4.78
CA GLN A 7 3.20 3.07 -4.44
C GLN A 7 3.66 3.21 -2.99
N ARG A 8 3.82 2.08 -2.30
CA ARG A 8 4.38 2.01 -0.96
C ARG A 8 5.45 0.97 -0.85
N ARG A 9 6.49 1.31 -0.09
CA ARG A 9 7.48 0.33 0.34
C ARG A 9 7.02 -0.26 1.66
N ALA A 10 6.93 -1.58 1.71
CA ALA A 10 6.72 -2.29 2.94
C ALA A 10 7.94 -2.12 3.86
N SER A 11 7.68 -1.95 5.16
CA SER A 11 8.73 -1.90 6.18
C SER A 11 9.52 -3.21 6.24
N ALA A 12 10.58 -3.24 7.06
CA ALA A 12 11.34 -4.46 7.34
C ALA A 12 10.50 -5.59 7.97
N THR A 13 9.29 -5.28 8.47
CA THR A 13 8.34 -6.27 9.01
C THR A 13 7.20 -6.59 8.03
N GLY A 14 7.21 -6.03 6.83
CA GLY A 14 6.15 -6.24 5.84
C GLY A 14 4.88 -5.44 6.13
N VAL A 15 4.98 -4.24 6.70
CA VAL A 15 3.84 -3.37 7.00
C VAL A 15 3.91 -2.13 6.12
N ILE A 16 2.77 -1.74 5.54
CA ILE A 16 2.60 -0.44 4.88
C ILE A 16 1.66 0.45 5.70
N VAL A 17 1.75 1.75 5.48
CA VAL A 17 0.81 2.73 6.05
C VAL A 17 0.15 3.47 4.89
N GLU A 18 -1.18 3.40 4.84
CA GLU A 18 -2.00 3.98 3.79
C GLU A 18 -3.13 4.80 4.38
N ALA A 19 -3.18 6.10 4.06
CA ALA A 19 -4.14 7.05 4.63
C ALA A 19 -4.20 7.00 6.19
N GLY A 20 -3.09 6.65 6.86
CA GLY A 20 -3.03 6.49 8.31
C GLY A 20 -3.42 5.10 8.84
N GLN A 21 -3.90 4.20 7.99
CA GLN A 21 -4.18 2.80 8.32
C GLN A 21 -2.93 1.93 8.12
N LYS A 22 -2.57 1.16 9.15
CA LYS A 22 -1.51 0.14 9.06
C LYS A 22 -2.08 -1.12 8.41
N VAL A 23 -1.39 -1.63 7.39
CA VAL A 23 -1.74 -2.90 6.73
C VAL A 23 -0.55 -3.84 6.79
N ALA A 24 -0.75 -4.99 7.43
CA ALA A 24 0.25 -6.04 7.49
C ALA A 24 0.16 -6.94 6.24
N LEU A 25 1.19 -6.90 5.42
CA LEU A 25 1.37 -7.77 4.24
C LEU A 25 2.19 -9.02 4.58
N GLY A 26 2.77 -9.06 5.79
CA GLY A 26 3.63 -10.14 6.27
C GLY A 26 5.08 -10.00 5.84
N ARG A 27 5.98 -10.63 6.59
CA ARG A 27 7.44 -10.54 6.38
C ARG A 27 7.92 -10.96 4.99
N ILE A 28 7.15 -11.80 4.30
CA ILE A 28 7.45 -12.23 2.93
C ILE A 28 7.54 -11.03 1.98
N ASN A 29 6.77 -9.98 2.24
CA ASN A 29 6.74 -8.75 1.45
C ASN A 29 7.61 -7.64 2.04
N ALA A 30 8.48 -7.94 3.01
CA ALA A 30 9.29 -6.92 3.68
C ALA A 30 10.30 -6.27 2.72
N GLY A 31 10.38 -4.94 2.74
CA GLY A 31 11.29 -4.17 1.89
C GLY A 31 10.84 -4.04 0.43
N THR A 32 9.76 -4.71 0.04
CA THR A 32 9.18 -4.71 -1.31
C THR A 32 8.34 -3.46 -1.57
N THR A 33 8.35 -2.98 -2.82
CA THR A 33 7.45 -1.91 -3.27
C THR A 33 6.16 -2.52 -3.81
N VAL A 34 5.03 -2.12 -3.25
CA VAL A 34 3.69 -2.58 -3.60
C VAL A 34 2.88 -1.42 -4.17
N THR A 35 1.91 -1.73 -5.02
CA THR A 35 1.00 -0.73 -5.59
C THR A 35 -0.35 -0.80 -4.88
N VAL A 36 -0.78 0.29 -4.27
CA VAL A 36 -2.06 0.39 -3.56
C VAL A 36 -3.03 1.21 -4.38
N ARG A 37 -4.21 0.66 -4.64
CA ARG A 37 -5.36 1.36 -5.22
C ARG A 37 -6.36 1.63 -4.10
N ALA A 38 -6.48 2.88 -3.71
CA ALA A 38 -7.36 3.32 -2.64
C ALA A 38 -8.71 3.82 -3.21
N SER A 39 -9.75 2.99 -3.08
CA SER A 39 -11.17 3.31 -3.33
C SER A 39 -11.85 3.70 -2.03
N GLN A 40 -12.93 4.50 -2.04
CA GLN A 40 -13.54 5.07 -0.82
C GLN A 40 -13.64 4.12 0.39
N THR A 41 -13.97 2.86 0.14
CA THR A 41 -14.19 1.84 1.18
C THR A 41 -13.12 0.74 1.22
N THR A 42 -12.21 0.68 0.25
CA THR A 42 -11.25 -0.43 0.11
C THR A 42 -9.86 0.03 -0.33
N LEU A 43 -8.86 -0.75 0.07
CA LEU A 43 -7.47 -0.66 -0.35
C LEU A 43 -7.14 -1.96 -1.08
N ALA A 44 -6.95 -1.91 -2.40
CA ALA A 44 -6.48 -3.05 -3.17
C ALA A 44 -4.96 -2.94 -3.34
N ILE A 45 -4.23 -3.92 -2.82
CA ILE A 45 -2.77 -3.90 -2.70
C ILE A 45 -2.21 -4.96 -3.63
N ASP A 46 -1.59 -4.52 -4.71
CA ASP A 46 -0.93 -5.36 -5.68
C ASP A 46 0.46 -5.74 -5.18
N LEU A 47 0.66 -7.05 -4.99
CA LEU A 47 1.92 -7.62 -4.56
C LEU A 47 2.68 -8.08 -5.81
N PRO A 48 3.99 -7.85 -5.93
CA PRO A 48 4.73 -8.21 -7.15
C PRO A 48 4.83 -9.72 -7.37
N ASP A 49 4.78 -10.51 -6.29
CA ASP A 49 4.94 -11.97 -6.33
C ASP A 49 3.63 -12.75 -6.04
N ARG A 50 2.49 -12.06 -5.84
CA ARG A 50 1.21 -12.67 -5.43
C ARG A 50 0.00 -11.90 -5.94
N ASP A 51 -1.18 -12.49 -5.77
CA ASP A 51 -2.46 -11.84 -6.03
C ASP A 51 -2.70 -10.56 -5.20
N THR A 52 -3.52 -9.68 -5.76
CA THR A 52 -3.95 -8.45 -5.13
C THR A 52 -4.67 -8.73 -3.81
N THR A 53 -4.16 -8.18 -2.70
CA THR A 53 -4.80 -8.25 -1.39
C THR A 53 -5.79 -7.09 -1.22
N ILE A 54 -7.06 -7.39 -0.92
CA ILE A 54 -8.09 -6.37 -0.68
C ILE A 54 -8.31 -6.21 0.83
N VAL A 55 -8.14 -4.99 1.32
CA VAL A 55 -8.37 -4.64 2.73
C VAL A 55 -9.43 -3.56 2.83
N ARG A 56 -10.32 -3.66 3.81
CA ARG A 56 -11.34 -2.63 4.05
C ARG A 56 -10.68 -1.38 4.64
N ARG A 57 -11.04 -0.21 4.13
CA ARG A 57 -10.63 1.04 4.77
C ARG A 57 -11.32 1.18 6.12
N THR A 58 -10.54 1.56 7.11
CA THR A 58 -11.05 1.91 8.45
C THR A 58 -11.19 3.42 8.63
N ASN A 59 -10.83 4.22 7.62
CA ASN A 59 -10.85 5.68 7.69
C ASN A 59 -11.11 6.30 6.29
N ASP A 60 -11.78 7.45 6.25
CA ASP A 60 -12.05 8.30 5.09
C ASP A 60 -10.95 9.35 4.79
N HIS A 61 -9.88 9.39 5.59
CA HIS A 61 -8.75 10.30 5.37
C HIS A 61 -8.25 10.28 3.92
N ALA A 62 -8.03 11.46 3.36
CA ALA A 62 -7.50 11.61 2.01
C ALA A 62 -6.09 11.00 1.89
N VAL A 63 -5.80 10.37 0.75
CA VAL A 63 -4.46 9.83 0.44
C VAL A 63 -3.50 11.00 0.21
N ARG A 64 -2.89 11.46 1.30
CA ARG A 64 -2.06 12.66 1.34
C ARG A 64 -0.58 12.33 1.16
N SER A 65 -0.23 11.54 0.13
CA SER A 65 1.14 11.43 -0.42
C SER A 65 1.15 10.56 -1.68
N LEU A 66 1.02 11.19 -2.85
CA LEU A 66 1.02 10.52 -4.16
C LEU A 66 2.44 10.19 -4.65
N LYS A 67 3.50 10.73 -4.02
CA LYS A 67 4.88 10.42 -4.38
C LYS A 67 5.23 8.99 -3.96
N GLY A 68 5.43 8.12 -4.94
CA GLY A 68 6.14 6.86 -4.73
C GLY A 68 7.54 7.13 -4.19
N GLN A 69 7.98 6.36 -3.20
CA GLN A 69 9.38 6.38 -2.77
C GLN A 69 10.24 5.97 -3.96
N ARG A 70 11.19 6.82 -4.37
CA ARG A 70 12.15 6.52 -5.44
C ARG A 70 12.82 5.18 -5.10
N PRO A 71 12.81 4.17 -5.98
CA PRO A 71 13.55 2.94 -5.72
C PRO A 71 15.02 3.32 -5.51
N ARG A 72 15.56 3.05 -4.32
CA ARG A 72 17.01 3.12 -4.12
C ARG A 72 17.59 1.97 -4.94
N ARG A 73 18.30 2.30 -6.02
CA ARG A 73 19.25 1.36 -6.65
C ARG A 73 20.22 0.92 -5.54
N ALA A 74 20.37 -0.40 -5.39
CA ALA A 74 21.47 -1.00 -4.67
C ALA A 74 22.77 -0.72 -5.42
#